data_AF-A0AAJ1X059-F1
#
_entry.id   AF-A0AAJ1X059-F1
#
_cell.length_a   1.000
_cell.length_b   1.000
_cell.length_c   1.000
_cell.angle_alpha   90.00
_cell.angle_beta   90.00
_cell.angle_gamma   90.00
#
_symmetry.space_group_name_H-M   'P 1'
#
loop_
_entity.id
_entity.type
_entity.pdbx_description
1 polymer ?
#
loop_
_entity_poly.entity_id
_entity_poly.type
_entity_poly.pdbx_seq_one_letter_code
_entity_poly.pdbx_strand_id
1 'polypeptide(L)'
;MITRLGLHLEDGTLRVTVDGRPLVQDVAGVERRIIDHPDRSLAGDYADLGLHEVPDRDVTAYLATDGAEREVLGCTCGSAGCWPLLVRITVGPREVRWSDVRHGFRDWDYGGFGYTFAADEYLAELDAVDRLLRADPNSTGTRGPW
;
A
#
# COMPACT_ATOMS: atom_id res chain seq x y z
N MET A 1 -5.78 -9.79 -15.61
CA MET A 1 -6.13 -8.44 -16.11
C MET A 1 -5.04 -7.52 -15.61
N ILE A 2 -4.46 -6.69 -16.48
CA ILE A 2 -3.48 -5.68 -16.05
C ILE A 2 -4.27 -4.50 -15.47
N THR A 3 -3.92 -4.09 -14.27
CA THR A 3 -4.49 -2.93 -13.57
C THR A 3 -3.50 -1.78 -13.54
N ARG A 4 -3.99 -0.56 -13.36
CA ARG A 4 -3.17 0.65 -13.24
C ARG A 4 -2.99 1.05 -11.78
N LEU A 5 -1.76 1.17 -11.33
CA LEU A 5 -1.43 1.78 -10.04
C LEU A 5 -1.51 3.31 -10.16
N GLY A 6 -2.07 3.97 -9.15
CA GLY A 6 -1.94 5.42 -8.97
C GLY A 6 -1.54 5.73 -7.54
N LEU A 7 -0.57 6.62 -7.36
CA LEU A 7 -0.04 7.00 -6.07
C LEU A 7 -0.15 8.51 -5.88
N HIS A 8 -0.86 8.92 -4.83
CA HIS A 8 -1.12 10.33 -4.56
C HIS A 8 -0.53 10.72 -3.21
N LEU A 9 0.45 11.62 -3.25
CA LEU A 9 1.07 12.18 -2.05
C LEU A 9 0.20 13.32 -1.49
N GLU A 10 -0.22 13.19 -0.24
CA GLU A 10 -0.99 14.22 0.46
C GLU A 10 -0.59 14.20 1.95
N ASP A 11 -0.17 15.34 2.50
CA ASP A 11 0.13 15.54 3.93
C ASP A 11 1.02 14.45 4.59
N GLY A 12 2.05 13.99 3.87
CA GLY A 12 2.98 12.98 4.38
C GLY A 12 2.45 11.54 4.34
N THR A 13 1.33 11.32 3.65
CA THR A 13 0.74 10.01 3.37
C THR A 13 0.67 9.75 1.87
N LEU A 14 0.64 8.48 1.51
CA LEU A 14 0.55 7.99 0.14
C LEU A 14 -0.77 7.25 -0.02
N ARG A 15 -1.72 7.88 -0.70
CA ARG A 15 -2.96 7.23 -1.10
C ARG A 15 -2.70 6.30 -2.27
N VAL A 16 -2.99 5.02 -2.07
CA VAL A 16 -2.87 3.99 -3.09
C VAL A 16 -4.21 3.81 -3.82
N THR A 17 -4.18 3.89 -5.14
CA THR A 17 -5.34 3.61 -6.00
C THR A 17 -5.02 2.52 -7.01
N VAL A 18 -6.05 1.72 -7.35
CA VAL A 18 -5.99 0.75 -8.43
C VAL A 18 -7.14 1.03 -9.39
N ASP A 19 -6.81 1.21 -10.67
CA ASP A 19 -7.75 1.64 -11.72
C ASP A 19 -8.53 2.91 -11.33
N GLY A 20 -7.84 3.84 -10.65
CA GLY A 20 -8.40 5.12 -10.19
C GLY A 20 -9.32 5.03 -8.97
N ARG A 21 -9.48 3.85 -8.36
CA ARG A 21 -10.28 3.66 -7.13
C ARG A 21 -9.36 3.46 -5.93
N PRO A 22 -9.66 4.06 -4.75
CA PRO A 22 -8.85 3.84 -3.56
C PRO A 22 -8.79 2.36 -3.19
N LEU A 23 -7.57 1.84 -2.97
CA LEU A 23 -7.33 0.43 -2.65
C LEU A 23 -8.17 -0.02 -1.43
N VAL A 24 -8.29 0.84 -0.42
CA VAL A 24 -9.09 0.58 0.79
C VAL A 24 -10.55 0.22 0.47
N GLN A 25 -11.14 0.76 -0.60
CA GLN A 25 -12.51 0.44 -0.98
C GLN A 25 -12.65 -0.98 -1.54
N ASP A 26 -11.67 -1.42 -2.32
CA ASP A 26 -11.63 -2.77 -2.87
C ASP A 26 -11.40 -3.81 -1.77
N VAL A 27 -10.45 -3.51 -0.86
CA VAL A 27 -10.16 -4.33 0.33
C VAL A 27 -11.40 -4.46 1.22
N ALA A 28 -12.08 -3.34 1.53
CA ALA A 28 -13.33 -3.35 2.28
C ALA A 28 -14.42 -4.19 1.59
N GLY A 29 -14.45 -4.19 0.25
CA GLY A 29 -15.37 -5.00 -0.55
C GLY A 29 -15.13 -6.50 -0.41
N VAL A 30 -13.86 -6.93 -0.35
CA VAL A 30 -13.46 -8.33 -0.09
C VAL A 30 -13.77 -8.70 1.34
N GLU A 31 -13.30 -7.90 2.29
CA GLU A 31 -13.45 -8.12 3.73
C GLU A 31 -14.91 -8.26 4.17
N ARG A 32 -15.82 -7.43 3.66
CA ARG A 32 -17.26 -7.56 3.93
C ARG A 32 -17.88 -8.90 3.52
N ARG A 33 -17.22 -9.64 2.61
CA ARG A 33 -17.69 -10.95 2.12
C ARG A 33 -17.10 -12.12 2.92
N ILE A 34 -15.93 -11.94 3.52
CA ILE A 34 -15.18 -13.01 4.21
C ILE A 34 -15.21 -12.88 5.74
N ILE A 35 -15.48 -11.69 6.27
CA ILE A 35 -15.55 -11.45 7.72
C ILE A 35 -16.95 -11.80 8.24
N ASP A 36 -16.99 -12.77 9.16
CA ASP A 36 -18.17 -13.12 9.94
C ASP A 36 -18.51 -12.02 10.98
N HIS A 37 -19.78 -11.91 11.36
CA HIS A 37 -20.19 -11.03 12.47
C HIS A 37 -19.59 -11.56 13.78
N PRO A 38 -18.84 -10.78 14.60
CA PRO A 38 -18.99 -9.35 14.94
C PRO A 38 -18.01 -8.36 14.27
N ASP A 39 -17.01 -8.83 13.53
CA ASP A 39 -15.87 -8.01 13.08
C ASP A 39 -16.15 -7.20 11.80
N ARG A 40 -17.35 -7.31 11.22
CA ARG A 40 -17.72 -6.68 9.94
C ARG A 40 -17.56 -5.15 9.93
N SER A 41 -17.62 -4.49 11.09
CA SER A 41 -17.38 -3.05 11.20
C SER A 41 -15.92 -2.66 10.98
N LEU A 42 -14.98 -3.60 11.01
CA LEU A 42 -13.56 -3.40 10.77
C LEU A 42 -13.19 -3.48 9.28
N ALA A 43 -14.13 -3.89 8.42
CA ALA A 43 -13.86 -4.04 7.00
C ALA A 43 -13.49 -2.69 6.36
N GLY A 44 -12.25 -2.57 5.89
CA GLY A 44 -11.70 -1.35 5.33
C GLY A 44 -11.26 -0.31 6.34
N ASP A 45 -11.08 -0.65 7.62
CA ASP A 45 -10.59 0.27 8.67
C ASP A 45 -9.08 0.49 8.55
N TYR A 46 -8.67 1.04 7.41
CA TYR A 46 -7.30 1.36 7.07
C TYR A 46 -7.14 2.84 6.73
N ALA A 47 -5.94 3.36 6.97
CA ALA A 47 -5.50 4.67 6.52
C ALA A 47 -4.64 4.57 5.23
N ASP A 48 -4.43 5.71 4.58
CA ASP A 48 -3.41 5.86 3.55
C ASP A 48 -2.01 5.51 4.16
N LEU A 49 -1.08 5.03 3.32
CA LEU A 49 0.25 4.59 3.79
C LEU A 49 1.05 5.82 4.28
N GLY A 50 1.50 5.81 5.52
CA GLY A 50 2.33 6.89 6.06
C GLY A 50 3.74 6.83 5.49
N LEU A 51 4.29 7.96 5.03
CA LEU A 51 5.69 7.98 4.57
C LEU A 51 6.70 7.69 5.69
N HIS A 52 6.29 7.79 6.95
CA HIS A 52 7.10 7.38 8.09
C HIS A 52 7.28 5.85 8.16
N GLU A 53 6.44 5.08 7.48
CA GLU A 53 6.53 3.62 7.32
C GLU A 53 7.47 3.24 6.15
N VAL A 54 7.81 4.21 5.28
CA VAL A 54 8.68 4.03 4.12
C VAL A 54 10.12 4.44 4.48
N PRO A 55 11.07 3.49 4.57
CA PRO A 55 12.47 3.79 4.90
C PRO A 55 13.05 4.82 3.94
N ASP A 56 13.74 5.82 4.51
CA ASP A 56 14.35 6.94 3.79
C ASP A 56 13.39 7.73 2.86
N ARG A 57 12.07 7.47 2.97
CA ARG A 57 11.02 7.95 2.05
C ARG A 57 11.32 7.63 0.59
N ASP A 58 11.99 6.50 0.33
CA ASP A 58 12.24 5.99 -1.02
C ASP A 58 11.14 4.98 -1.37
N VAL A 59 10.10 5.46 -2.06
CA VAL A 59 8.91 4.69 -2.41
C VAL A 59 9.25 3.63 -3.45
N THR A 60 10.15 3.93 -4.40
CA THR A 60 10.63 2.94 -5.38
C THR A 60 11.36 1.81 -4.69
N ALA A 61 12.35 2.10 -3.84
CA ALA A 61 13.08 1.07 -3.11
C ALA A 61 12.15 0.23 -2.23
N TYR A 62 11.13 0.84 -1.63
CA TYR A 62 10.17 0.14 -0.81
C TYR A 62 9.25 -0.80 -1.62
N LEU A 63 8.58 -0.30 -2.65
CA LEU A 63 7.54 -1.02 -3.41
C LEU A 63 8.05 -1.77 -4.65
N ALA A 64 9.31 -1.62 -5.05
CA ALA A 64 9.91 -2.35 -6.18
C ALA A 64 10.98 -3.38 -5.75
N THR A 65 10.99 -3.78 -4.48
CA THR A 65 11.83 -4.90 -4.02
C THR A 65 11.16 -6.25 -4.31
N ASP A 66 11.78 -7.07 -5.16
CA ASP A 66 11.26 -8.40 -5.50
C ASP A 66 11.22 -9.34 -4.29
N GLY A 67 10.12 -10.07 -4.16
CA GLY A 67 9.85 -11.02 -3.08
C GLY A 67 9.54 -10.38 -1.73
N ALA A 68 9.57 -9.05 -1.62
CA ALA A 68 9.35 -8.36 -0.36
C ALA A 68 7.88 -8.36 0.04
N GLU A 69 7.66 -8.41 1.35
CA GLU A 69 6.36 -8.11 1.94
C GLU A 69 6.36 -6.66 2.43
N ARG A 70 5.29 -5.93 2.09
CA ARG A 70 5.20 -4.48 2.27
C ARG A 70 3.82 -4.05 2.73
N GLU A 71 3.80 -3.03 3.56
CA GLU A 71 2.59 -2.32 3.95
C GLU A 71 2.15 -1.48 2.75
N VAL A 72 0.88 -1.57 2.38
CA VAL A 72 0.30 -0.75 1.29
C VAL A 72 -0.89 0.08 1.77
N LEU A 73 -1.37 -0.18 2.98
CA LEU A 73 -2.29 0.66 3.74
C LEU A 73 -1.87 0.64 5.21
N GLY A 74 -1.92 1.80 5.87
CA GLY A 74 -1.61 1.96 7.28
C GLY A 74 -2.82 1.71 8.18
N CYS A 75 -2.61 1.80 9.50
CA CYS A 75 -3.68 1.75 10.49
C CYS A 75 -4.27 3.15 10.73
N THR A 76 -5.58 3.25 10.96
CA THR A 76 -6.27 4.51 11.29
C THR A 76 -5.80 5.15 12.60
N CYS A 77 -5.11 4.41 13.46
CA CYS A 77 -4.46 4.94 14.66
C CYS A 77 -3.16 5.74 14.38
N GLY A 78 -2.62 5.65 13.16
CA GLY A 78 -1.41 6.36 12.73
C GLY A 78 -0.09 5.80 13.29
N SER A 79 -0.11 4.61 13.91
CA SER A 79 1.10 3.94 14.40
C SER A 79 1.59 2.90 13.38
N ALA A 80 2.85 3.03 12.97
CA ALA A 80 3.52 2.09 12.06
C ALA A 80 3.44 0.65 12.56
N GLY A 81 3.15 -0.30 11.66
CA GLY A 81 3.11 -1.73 11.97
C GLY A 81 2.00 -2.16 12.94
N CYS A 82 1.01 -1.31 13.23
CA CYS A 82 -0.12 -1.66 14.08
C CYS A 82 -1.02 -2.71 13.40
N TRP A 83 -1.98 -2.27 12.58
CA TRP A 83 -2.86 -3.15 11.79
C TRP A 83 -2.80 -2.79 10.30
N PRO A 84 -1.62 -2.89 9.65
CA PRO A 84 -1.50 -2.55 8.23
C PRO A 84 -2.16 -3.62 7.34
N LEU A 85 -2.42 -3.24 6.09
CA LEU A 85 -2.63 -4.20 5.02
C LEU A 85 -1.28 -4.51 4.36
N LEU A 86 -0.93 -5.79 4.33
CA LEU A 86 0.34 -6.27 3.81
C LEU A 86 0.13 -7.02 2.50
N VAL A 87 1.06 -6.87 1.57
CA VAL A 87 1.12 -7.63 0.33
C VAL A 87 2.52 -8.14 0.07
N ARG A 88 2.61 -9.28 -0.61
CA ARG A 88 3.85 -9.75 -1.22
C ARG A 88 3.99 -9.16 -2.61
N ILE A 89 5.13 -8.54 -2.89
CA ILE A 89 5.45 -7.94 -4.18
C ILE A 89 6.38 -8.88 -4.94
N THR A 90 6.00 -9.28 -6.15
CA THR A 90 6.88 -9.97 -7.09
C THR A 90 7.11 -9.08 -8.30
N VAL A 91 8.36 -8.72 -8.56
CA VAL A 91 8.75 -7.80 -9.63
C VAL A 91 9.32 -8.60 -10.79
N GLY A 92 8.57 -8.67 -11.89
CA GLY A 92 8.99 -9.30 -13.13
C GLY A 92 9.40 -8.28 -14.21
N PRO A 93 9.97 -8.75 -15.33
CA PRO A 93 10.42 -7.87 -16.41
C PRO A 93 9.28 -7.17 -17.17
N ARG A 94 8.05 -7.65 -17.06
CA ARG A 94 6.86 -7.10 -17.75
C ARG A 94 5.71 -6.77 -16.80
N GLU A 95 5.67 -7.44 -15.65
CA GLU A 95 4.56 -7.33 -14.73
C GLU A 95 5.07 -7.31 -13.30
N VAL A 96 4.40 -6.52 -12.45
CA VAL A 96 4.55 -6.55 -11.00
C VAL A 96 3.27 -7.15 -10.42
N ARG A 97 3.42 -8.09 -9.48
CA ARG A 97 2.27 -8.73 -8.82
C ARG A 97 2.24 -8.39 -7.35
N TRP A 98 1.07 -8.01 -6.87
CA TRP A 98 0.75 -7.97 -5.45
C TRP A 98 -0.11 -9.19 -5.13
N SER A 99 0.42 -10.07 -4.28
CA SER A 99 -0.22 -11.33 -3.87
C SER A 99 -0.18 -11.49 -2.36
N ASP A 100 -0.76 -12.59 -1.86
CA ASP A 100 -0.72 -12.95 -0.44
C ASP A 100 -1.18 -11.82 0.48
N VAL A 101 -2.26 -11.13 0.06
CA VAL A 101 -2.83 -10.02 0.81
C VAL A 101 -3.24 -10.51 2.19
N ARG A 102 -2.81 -9.79 3.22
CA ARG A 102 -3.07 -10.17 4.62
C ARG A 102 -3.29 -8.94 5.51
N HIS A 103 -4.18 -9.10 6.49
CA HIS A 103 -4.30 -8.16 7.60
C HIS A 103 -3.12 -8.38 8.55
N GLY A 104 -2.45 -7.33 9.02
CA GLY A 104 -1.25 -7.45 9.87
C GLY A 104 -1.48 -8.18 11.20
N PHE A 105 -2.72 -8.24 11.68
CA PHE A 105 -3.10 -8.82 12.97
C PHE A 105 -4.15 -9.94 12.92
N ARG A 106 -4.86 -10.11 11.80
CA ARG A 106 -5.99 -11.05 11.69
C ARG A 106 -5.69 -12.03 10.58
N ASP A 107 -6.01 -13.29 10.81
CA ASP A 107 -5.84 -14.35 9.83
C ASP A 107 -7.10 -14.49 8.97
N TRP A 108 -7.42 -13.40 8.25
CA TRP A 108 -8.55 -13.38 7.31
C TRP A 108 -8.11 -13.96 5.97
N ASP A 109 -8.92 -14.85 5.39
CA ASP A 109 -8.65 -15.45 4.09
C ASP A 109 -9.17 -14.54 2.96
N TYR A 110 -8.26 -13.78 2.35
CA TYR A 110 -8.57 -12.90 1.22
C TYR A 110 -8.81 -13.67 -0.11
N GLY A 111 -8.78 -15.01 -0.10
CA GLY A 111 -9.21 -15.84 -1.23
C GLY A 111 -8.37 -15.64 -2.49
N GLY A 112 -7.09 -15.29 -2.34
CA GLY A 112 -6.20 -14.99 -3.47
C GLY A 112 -6.41 -13.62 -4.11
N PHE A 113 -7.11 -12.70 -3.43
CA PHE A 113 -7.16 -11.29 -3.82
C PHE A 113 -5.75 -10.72 -4.02
N GLY A 114 -5.60 -9.88 -5.04
CA GLY A 114 -4.33 -9.34 -5.46
C GLY A 114 -4.44 -8.63 -6.80
N TYR A 115 -3.33 -8.09 -7.27
CA TYR A 115 -3.26 -7.27 -8.48
C TYR A 115 -2.07 -7.65 -9.36
N THR A 116 -2.18 -7.33 -10.64
CA THR A 116 -1.08 -7.46 -11.60
C THR A 116 -1.00 -6.16 -12.38
N PHE A 117 0.15 -5.50 -12.31
CA PHE A 117 0.42 -4.22 -12.96
C PHE A 117 1.40 -4.42 -14.11
N ALA A 118 1.35 -3.57 -15.13
CA ALA A 118 2.44 -3.48 -16.11
C ALA A 118 3.68 -2.89 -15.41
N ALA A 119 4.84 -3.55 -15.56
CA ALA A 119 6.04 -3.19 -14.79
C ALA A 119 6.56 -1.80 -15.12
N ASP A 120 6.48 -1.39 -16.39
CA ASP A 120 6.88 -0.05 -16.83
C ASP A 120 5.99 1.05 -16.25
N GLU A 121 4.66 0.88 -16.29
CA GLU A 121 3.72 1.83 -15.68
C GLU A 121 3.87 1.88 -14.16
N TYR A 122 4.04 0.73 -13.52
CA TYR A 122 4.25 0.63 -12.07
C TYR A 122 5.51 1.39 -11.64
N LEU A 123 6.64 1.12 -12.28
CA LEU A 123 7.91 1.79 -11.94
C LEU A 123 7.89 3.28 -12.27
N ALA A 124 7.20 3.69 -13.34
CA ALA A 124 7.05 5.10 -13.68
C ALA A 124 6.24 5.88 -12.62
N GLU A 125 5.20 5.26 -12.05
CA GLU A 125 4.40 5.85 -10.99
C GLU A 125 5.22 6.02 -9.70
N LEU A 126 6.03 5.02 -9.34
CA LEU A 126 6.92 5.09 -8.18
C LEU A 126 7.97 6.20 -8.32
N ASP A 127 8.65 6.28 -9.47
CA ASP A 127 9.64 7.34 -9.73
C ASP A 127 8.98 8.74 -9.74
N ALA A 128 7.74 8.85 -10.21
CA ALA A 128 7.01 10.12 -10.16
C ALA A 128 6.83 10.62 -8.72
N VAL A 129 6.44 9.74 -7.79
CA VAL A 129 6.31 10.08 -6.37
C VAL A 129 7.66 10.43 -5.75
N ASP A 130 8.70 9.63 -6.00
CA ASP A 130 10.03 9.92 -5.44
C ASP A 130 10.59 11.26 -5.94
N ARG A 131 10.29 11.65 -7.18
CA ARG A 131 10.64 12.99 -7.69
C ARG A 131 9.91 14.09 -6.92
N LEU A 132 8.63 13.91 -6.59
CA LEU A 132 7.88 14.86 -5.77
C LEU A 132 8.47 14.97 -4.36
N LEU A 133 8.80 13.83 -3.74
CA LEU A 133 9.42 13.80 -2.42
C LEU A 133 10.78 14.50 -2.39
N ARG A 134 11.63 14.26 -3.40
CA ARG A 134 12.92 14.97 -3.52
C ARG A 134 12.78 16.47 -3.77
N ALA A 135 11.69 16.90 -4.42
CA ALA A 135 11.42 18.30 -4.70
C ALA A 135 10.80 19.05 -3.51
N ASP A 136 10.17 18.34 -2.57
CA ASP A 136 9.59 18.94 -1.36
C ASP A 136 10.70 19.28 -0.34
N PRO A 137 10.97 20.56 -0.05
CA PRO A 137 11.99 20.96 0.92
C PRO A 137 11.69 20.49 2.35
N ASN A 138 10.44 20.11 2.65
CA ASN A 138 10.01 19.60 3.95
C ASN A 138 10.04 18.05 4.04
N SER A 139 10.45 17.35 2.96
CA SER A 139 10.54 15.89 2.93
C SER A 139 11.71 15.33 3.75
N THR A 140 12.70 16.16 4.06
CA THR A 140 13.85 15.82 4.92
C THR A 140 13.52 15.84 6.42
N GLY A 141 12.25 16.04 6.78
CA GLY A 141 11.76 16.14 8.15
C GLY A 141 12.16 14.97 9.04
N THR A 142 13.14 15.24 9.90
CA THR A 142 13.49 14.62 11.19
C THR A 142 12.49 13.61 11.73
N ARG A 143 13.02 12.46 12.18
CA ARG A 143 12.34 11.52 13.09
C ARG A 143 11.53 12.32 14.11
N GLY A 144 10.20 12.25 14.02
CA GLY A 144 9.34 12.64 15.14
C GLY A 144 9.70 11.79 16.36
N PRO A 145 9.59 12.33 17.59
CA PRO A 145 10.02 11.63 18.78
C PRO A 145 9.00 10.53 19.10
N TRP A 146 9.37 9.29 18.81
CA TRP A 146 8.80 8.12 19.48
C TRP A 146 9.97 7.31 20.04
#